data_AF-A0A075H6S7-F1
#
_entry.id   AF-A0A075H6S7-F1
#
_cell.length_a   1.000
_cell.length_b   1.000
_cell.length_c   1.000
_cell.angle_alpha   90.00
_cell.angle_beta   90.00
_cell.angle_gamma   90.00
#
_symmetry.space_group_name_H-M   'P 1'
#
loop_
_entity.id
_entity.type
_entity.pdbx_description
1 polymer ?
#
loop_
_entity_poly.entity_id
_entity_poly.type
_entity_poly.pdbx_seq_one_letter_code
_entity_poly.pdbx_strand_id
1 'polypeptide(L)'
;MTWIFSQNWQKKCKAGEDVVQKIKNANTARNVQEIILENNVNGFFDLICSEVYKQMRGHSENKIPIEIILFNFDGNVLARYPKQ
;
A
#
# COMPACT_ATOMS: atom_id res chain seq x y z
N MET A 1 2.30 9.65 -1.44
CA MET A 1 1.77 8.72 -2.47
C MET A 1 2.76 8.46 -3.59
N THR A 2 3.37 9.49 -4.17
CA THR A 2 4.28 9.39 -5.33
C THR A 2 5.40 8.35 -5.18
N TRP A 3 5.93 8.14 -3.97
CA TRP A 3 7.06 7.25 -3.74
C TRP A 3 6.72 5.75 -3.74
N ILE A 4 5.51 5.37 -3.29
CA ILE A 4 5.04 3.96 -3.34
C ILE A 4 4.93 3.50 -4.80
N PHE A 5 4.53 4.41 -5.69
CA PHE A 5 4.30 4.12 -7.10
C PHE A 5 5.59 3.95 -7.92
N SER A 6 6.75 4.36 -7.39
CA SER A 6 8.06 4.15 -8.03
C SER A 6 8.60 2.72 -7.89
N GLN A 7 8.01 1.87 -7.04
CA GLN A 7 8.57 0.58 -6.61
C GLN A 7 8.08 -0.66 -7.40
N ASN A 8 7.71 -0.51 -8.68
CA ASN A 8 7.19 -1.61 -9.52
C ASN A 8 6.02 -2.38 -8.87
N TRP A 9 5.18 -1.70 -8.09
CA TRP A 9 4.04 -2.30 -7.40
C TRP A 9 3.08 -3.01 -8.37
N GLN A 10 2.99 -2.53 -9.61
CA GLN A 10 2.14 -3.10 -10.66
C GLN A 10 2.45 -4.57 -10.89
N LYS A 11 3.74 -4.92 -10.95
CA LYS A 11 4.21 -6.30 -11.15
C LYS A 11 3.95 -7.16 -9.91
N LYS A 12 4.19 -6.60 -8.72
CA LYS A 12 4.00 -7.31 -7.43
C LYS A 12 2.52 -7.63 -7.18
N CYS A 13 1.62 -6.72 -7.56
CA CYS A 13 0.18 -6.86 -7.36
C CYS A 13 -0.55 -7.40 -8.60
N LYS A 14 0.18 -7.76 -9.67
CA LYS A 14 -0.38 -8.20 -10.97
C LYS A 14 -1.50 -7.28 -11.49
N ALA A 15 -1.33 -5.98 -11.31
CA ALA A 15 -2.32 -4.99 -11.71
C ALA A 15 -2.34 -4.81 -13.24
N GLY A 16 -3.54 -4.77 -13.82
CA GLY A 16 -3.74 -4.48 -15.24
C GLY A 16 -3.31 -3.05 -15.59
N GLU A 17 -2.90 -2.84 -16.84
CA GLU A 17 -2.40 -1.54 -17.31
C GLU A 17 -3.46 -0.43 -17.22
N ASP A 18 -4.73 -0.78 -17.43
CA ASP A 18 -5.87 0.11 -17.26
C ASP A 18 -6.01 0.60 -15.80
N VAL A 19 -5.86 -0.30 -14.83
CA VAL A 19 -5.91 0.01 -13.39
C VAL A 19 -4.75 0.91 -12.99
N VAL A 20 -3.56 0.65 -13.53
CA VAL A 20 -2.37 1.46 -13.31
C VAL A 20 -2.58 2.89 -13.81
N GLN A 21 -3.19 3.05 -14.98
CA GLN A 21 -3.46 4.38 -15.53
C GLN A 21 -4.52 5.14 -14.72
N LYS A 22 -5.58 4.46 -14.26
CA LYS A 22 -6.58 5.04 -13.34
C LYS A 22 -5.90 5.58 -12.07
N ILE A 23 -5.01 4.79 -11.47
CA ILE A 23 -4.29 5.18 -10.25
C ILE A 23 -3.33 6.35 -10.49
N LYS A 24 -2.63 6.40 -11.62
CA LYS A 24 -1.77 7.54 -11.99
C LYS A 24 -2.56 8.85 -12.14
N ASN A 25 -3.81 8.75 -12.57
CA ASN A 25 -4.71 9.88 -12.74
C ASN A 25 -5.53 10.19 -11.49
N ALA A 26 -5.36 9.43 -10.40
CA ALA A 26 -6.10 9.64 -9.17
C ALA A 26 -5.59 10.87 -8.41
N ASN A 27 -6.51 11.72 -7.98
CA ASN A 27 -6.17 12.97 -7.28
C ASN A 27 -5.87 12.77 -5.79
N THR A 28 -6.45 11.74 -5.16
CA THR A 28 -6.37 11.52 -3.72
C THR A 28 -6.07 10.06 -3.37
N ALA A 29 -5.57 9.82 -2.16
CA ALA A 29 -5.34 8.47 -1.65
C ALA A 29 -6.65 7.68 -1.53
N ARG A 30 -7.76 8.37 -1.28
CA ARG A 30 -9.09 7.79 -1.26
C ARG A 30 -9.48 7.25 -2.64
N ASN A 31 -9.26 8.02 -3.70
CA ASN A 31 -9.53 7.55 -5.06
C ASN A 31 -8.65 6.34 -5.42
N VAL A 32 -7.38 6.34 -4.99
CA VAL A 32 -6.53 5.15 -5.15
C VAL A 32 -7.12 3.94 -4.43
N GLN A 33 -7.58 4.10 -3.18
CA GLN A 33 -8.22 3.02 -2.44
C GLN A 33 -9.47 2.50 -3.16
N GLU A 34 -10.34 3.39 -3.64
CA GLU A 34 -11.55 3.04 -4.41
C GLU A 34 -11.18 2.22 -5.65
N ILE A 35 -10.23 2.70 -6.46
CA ILE A 35 -9.77 1.99 -7.66
C ILE A 35 -9.20 0.60 -7.32
N ILE A 36 -8.40 0.49 -6.26
CA ILE A 36 -7.80 -0.79 -5.83
C ILE A 36 -8.87 -1.80 -5.42
N LEU A 37 -9.90 -1.36 -4.68
CA LEU A 37 -11.00 -2.20 -4.23
C LEU A 37 -11.91 -2.60 -5.39
N GLU A 38 -12.33 -1.65 -6.22
CA GLU A 38 -13.21 -1.90 -7.38
C GLU A 38 -12.61 -2.86 -8.41
N ASN A 39 -11.28 -2.81 -8.58
CA ASN A 39 -10.57 -3.65 -9.55
C ASN A 39 -9.94 -4.89 -8.90
N ASN A 40 -10.26 -5.19 -7.63
CA ASN A 40 -9.79 -6.36 -6.88
C ASN A 40 -8.26 -6.55 -6.93
N VAL A 41 -7.50 -5.46 -6.79
CA VAL A 41 -6.04 -5.51 -6.83
C VAL A 41 -5.50 -6.03 -5.50
N ASN A 42 -5.40 -7.35 -5.40
CA ASN A 42 -4.94 -8.03 -4.20
C ASN A 42 -3.48 -7.69 -3.85
N GLY A 43 -3.18 -7.61 -2.55
CA GLY A 43 -1.82 -7.42 -2.03
C GLY A 43 -1.29 -5.98 -2.12
N PHE A 44 -2.05 -5.03 -2.66
CA PHE A 44 -1.63 -3.62 -2.72
C PHE A 44 -1.44 -3.02 -1.33
N PHE A 45 -2.42 -3.16 -0.44
CA PHE A 45 -2.35 -2.63 0.92
C PHE A 45 -1.27 -3.32 1.77
N ASP A 46 -1.09 -4.63 1.59
CA ASP A 46 -0.01 -5.40 2.21
C ASP A 46 1.37 -4.87 1.80
N LEU A 47 1.55 -4.59 0.50
CA LEU A 47 2.79 -4.03 -0.03
C LEU A 47 3.10 -2.67 0.60
N ILE A 48 2.10 -1.79 0.73
CA ILE A 48 2.26 -0.49 1.38
C ILE A 48 2.77 -0.68 2.82
N CYS A 49 2.12 -1.53 3.61
CA CYS A 49 2.50 -1.76 5.00
C CYS A 49 3.93 -2.34 5.11
N SER A 50 4.30 -3.27 4.23
CA SER A 50 5.65 -3.83 4.16
C SER A 50 6.72 -2.76 3.85
N GLU A 51 6.48 -1.90 2.87
CA GLU A 51 7.48 -0.89 2.47
C GLU A 51 7.65 0.18 3.55
N VAL A 52 6.57 0.61 4.19
CA VAL A 52 6.63 1.52 5.34
C VAL A 52 7.38 0.86 6.50
N TYR A 53 7.07 -0.40 6.81
CA TYR A 53 7.79 -1.14 7.86
C TYR A 53 9.29 -1.19 7.58
N LYS A 54 9.72 -1.52 6.36
CA LYS A 54 11.15 -1.57 5.99
C LYS A 54 11.83 -0.22 6.20
N GLN A 55 11.20 0.87 5.78
CA GLN A 55 11.76 2.22 5.96
C GLN A 55 11.91 2.57 7.43
N MET A 56 10.85 2.36 8.22
CA MET A 56 10.85 2.71 9.64
C MET A 56 11.84 1.84 10.43
N ARG A 57 11.89 0.54 10.14
CA ARG A 57 12.87 -0.38 10.74
C ARG A 57 14.29 0.01 10.38
N GLY A 58 14.56 0.34 9.11
CA GLY A 58 15.86 0.83 8.66
C GLY A 58 16.29 2.10 9.39
N HIS A 59 15.39 3.08 9.53
CA HIS A 59 15.64 4.31 10.28
C HIS A 59 15.90 4.06 11.78
N SER A 60 15.20 3.08 12.37
CA SER A 60 15.38 2.70 13.79
C SER A 60 16.58 1.77 14.04
N GLU A 61 17.42 1.49 13.04
CA GLU A 61 18.50 0.49 13.10
C GLU A 61 18.02 -0.88 13.62
N ASN A 62 16.76 -1.24 13.32
CA ASN A 62 16.08 -2.44 13.81
C ASN A 62 15.94 -2.57 15.34
N LYS A 63 16.25 -1.51 16.10
CA LYS A 63 16.27 -1.53 17.57
C LYS A 63 14.87 -1.49 18.20
N ILE A 64 13.89 -0.94 17.48
CA ILE A 64 12.54 -0.72 18.00
C ILE A 64 11.56 -1.68 17.30
N PRO A 65 10.78 -2.48 18.05
CA PRO A 65 9.65 -3.22 17.50
C PRO A 65 8.63 -2.23 16.93
N ILE A 66 8.25 -2.41 15.66
CA ILE A 66 7.32 -1.52 14.96
C ILE A 66 6.24 -2.39 14.33
N GLU A 67 5.01 -1.95 14.42
CA GLU A 67 3.88 -2.55 13.71
C GLU A 67 3.20 -1.47 12.87
N ILE A 68 2.91 -1.79 11.63
CA ILE A 68 2.19 -0.91 10.70
C ILE A 68 0.77 -1.45 10.54
N ILE A 69 -0.21 -0.59 10.76
CA ILE A 69 -1.63 -0.89 10.59
C ILE A 69 -2.20 0.17 9.65
N LEU A 70 -2.78 -0.27 8.53
CA LEU A 70 -3.49 0.60 7.60
C LEU A 70 -4.98 0.38 7.74
N PHE A 71 -5.73 1.45 7.98
CA PHE A 71 -7.19 1.45 8.08
C PHE A 71 -7.81 2.35 7.01
N ASN A 72 -9.05 2.04 6.63
CA ASN A 72 -9.84 2.90 5.76
C ASN A 72 -10.61 3.96 6.55
N PHE A 73 -11.37 4.81 5.86
CA PHE A 73 -12.16 5.88 6.48
C PHE A 73 -13.29 5.40 7.39
N ASP A 74 -13.75 4.16 7.22
CA ASP A 74 -14.79 3.53 8.06
C ASP A 74 -14.21 2.87 9.32
N GLY A 75 -12.87 2.93 9.50
CA GLY A 75 -12.17 2.28 10.59
C GLY A 75 -11.85 0.80 10.36
N ASN A 76 -12.15 0.25 9.17
CA ASN A 76 -11.80 -1.12 8.82
C ASN A 76 -10.31 -1.25 8.56
N VAL A 77 -9.69 -2.29 9.11
CA VAL A 77 -8.28 -2.62 8.86
C VAL A 77 -8.15 -3.17 7.44
N LEU A 78 -7.37 -2.47 6.60
CA LEU A 78 -7.06 -2.87 5.23
C LEU A 78 -5.85 -3.81 5.17
N ALA A 79 -4.83 -3.55 6.00
CA ALA A 79 -3.62 -4.37 6.07
C ALA A 79 -2.84 -4.12 7.36
N ARG A 80 -1.97 -5.07 7.70
CA ARG A 80 -1.10 -5.04 8.87
C ARG A 80 0.24 -5.69 8.54
N TYR A 81 1.33 -5.16 9.07
CA TYR A 81 2.66 -5.74 8.90
C TYR A 81 3.55 -5.50 10.13
N PRO A 82 4.30 -6.51 10.63
CA PRO A 82 4.31 -7.91 10.17
C PRO A 82 2.95 -8.61 10.42
N LYS A 83 2.61 -9.60 9.58
CA LYS A 83 1.39 -10.41 9.78
C LYS A 83 1.58 -11.27 11.04
N GLN A 84 0.55 -11.31 11.89
CA GLN A 84 0.49 -12.20 13.05
C GLN A 84 0.19 -13.63 12.61
#